data_AF-N4TXA5-F1
#
_entry.id   AF-N4TXA5-F1
#
_cell.length_a   1.000
_cell.length_b   1.000
_cell.length_c   1.000
_cell.angle_alpha   90.00
_cell.angle_beta   90.00
_cell.angle_gamma   90.00
#
_symmetry.space_group_name_H-M   'P 1'
#
loop_
_entity.id
_entity.type
_entity.pdbx_description
1 polymer ?
#
loop_
_entity_poly.entity_id
_entity_poly.type
_entity_poly.pdbx_seq_one_letter_code
_entity_poly.pdbx_strand_id
1 'polypeptide(L)'
;MAGHSSFQIYRRFSDLRTRLLLLTQDEIVELEEQLNQIDQAEKSALFLASRREDRNSDRSVITTKLRSALSTYDELLEGSQRSLKYESPHETYVSSLQRWLSGNSCIARSETKFLKNSDDLLSLCPREDGIVAWLERNVCDKVVRRFSRSSENISNDPHVQIFSRSSTMRVARAILSPLIVFLLLAPVVICNMIDSQPARLAIMIISTAAFVCCMSLLTNAKTVELAVAGAT
;
A
#
# COMPACT_ATOMS: atom_id res chain seq x y z
N MET A 1 -3.37 12.68 -18.89
CA MET A 1 -2.19 12.44 -18.04
C MET A 1 -2.50 12.49 -16.55
N ALA A 2 -3.11 13.57 -16.03
CA ALA A 2 -3.51 13.69 -14.61
C ALA A 2 -4.43 12.58 -14.08
N GLY A 3 -5.21 11.94 -14.97
CA GLY A 3 -6.05 10.79 -14.61
C GLY A 3 -5.35 9.42 -14.57
N HIS A 4 -4.05 9.34 -14.87
CA HIS A 4 -3.35 8.06 -14.79
C HIS A 4 -3.12 7.67 -13.33
N SER A 5 -3.42 6.41 -12.98
CA SER A 5 -3.35 5.88 -11.61
C SER A 5 -1.99 6.10 -10.94
N SER A 6 -0.90 6.01 -11.71
CA SER A 6 0.47 6.22 -11.20
C SER A 6 0.80 7.66 -10.78
N PHE A 7 -0.06 8.65 -11.07
CA PHE A 7 0.11 10.04 -10.61
C PHE A 7 -0.87 10.44 -9.51
N GLN A 8 -1.60 9.49 -8.93
CA GLN A 8 -2.45 9.71 -7.76
C GLN A 8 -1.59 9.80 -6.47
N ILE A 9 -0.71 10.79 -6.45
CA ILE A 9 0.29 11.03 -5.42
C ILE A 9 -0.15 12.21 -4.54
N TYR A 10 -0.23 11.96 -3.24
CA TYR A 10 -0.69 12.94 -2.27
C TYR A 10 0.14 12.89 -0.99
N ARG A 11 -0.11 13.83 -0.07
CA ARG A 11 0.50 13.81 1.25
C ARG A 11 -0.21 12.82 2.18
N ARG A 12 0.57 12.14 3.01
CA ARG A 12 0.11 11.25 4.07
C ARG A 12 -0.30 12.02 5.33
N PHE A 13 0.37 13.14 5.57
CA PHE A 13 0.24 13.99 6.75
C PHE A 13 0.54 13.24 8.06
N SER A 14 1.55 12.37 8.07
CA SER A 14 1.87 11.50 9.21
C SER A 14 2.03 12.29 10.51
N ASP A 15 2.91 13.29 10.51
CA ASP A 15 3.20 14.08 11.71
C ASP A 15 1.98 14.84 12.23
N LEU A 16 1.17 15.38 11.32
CA LEU A 16 -0.05 16.11 11.68
C LEU A 16 -1.11 15.17 12.25
N ARG A 17 -1.29 13.98 11.66
CA ARG A 17 -2.20 12.96 12.18
C ARG A 17 -1.78 12.50 13.57
N THR A 18 -0.50 12.19 13.76
CA THR A 18 0.04 11.82 15.09
C THR A 18 -0.17 12.93 16.10
N ARG A 19 0.09 14.19 15.73
CA ARG A 19 -0.15 15.33 16.62
C ARG A 19 -1.63 15.46 17.01
N LEU A 20 -2.55 15.33 16.05
CA LEU A 20 -3.99 15.39 16.33
C LEU A 20 -4.44 14.24 17.24
N LEU A 21 -3.95 13.02 17.00
CA LEU A 21 -4.24 11.87 17.87
C LEU A 21 -3.80 12.12 19.31
N LEU A 22 -2.57 12.60 19.51
CA LEU A 22 -2.05 12.89 20.84
C LEU A 22 -2.84 14.00 21.55
N LEU A 23 -3.24 15.04 20.83
CA LEU A 23 -4.03 16.13 21.40
C LEU A 23 -5.43 15.66 21.81
N THR A 24 -6.12 14.89 20.97
CA THR A 24 -7.44 14.36 21.31
C THR A 24 -7.37 13.32 22.42
N GLN A 25 -6.28 12.53 22.49
CA GLN A 25 -6.05 11.61 23.60
C GLN A 25 -5.92 12.35 24.94
N ASP A 26 -5.16 13.45 24.97
CA ASP A 26 -4.99 14.29 26.16
C ASP A 26 -6.33 14.91 26.59
N GLU A 27 -7.12 15.42 25.65
CA GLU A 27 -8.49 15.92 25.92
C GLU A 27 -9.39 14.85 26.57
N ILE A 28 -9.30 13.60 26.10
CA ILE A 28 -10.05 12.48 26.68
C ILE A 28 -9.60 12.22 28.12
N VAL A 29 -8.29 12.25 28.39
CA VAL A 29 -7.74 12.06 29.74
C VAL A 29 -8.22 13.17 30.68
N GLU A 30 -8.19 14.44 30.25
CA GLU A 30 -8.71 15.55 31.06
C GLU A 30 -10.20 15.38 31.40
N LEU A 31 -11.01 14.93 30.43
CA LEU A 31 -12.43 14.67 30.64
C LEU A 31 -12.68 13.46 31.57
N GLU A 32 -11.85 12.43 31.47
CA GLU A 32 -11.89 11.27 32.36
C GLU A 32 -11.54 11.65 33.80
N GLU A 33 -10.50 12.46 34.00
CA GLU A 33 -10.13 12.98 35.32
C GLU A 33 -11.25 13.82 35.93
N GLN A 34 -11.87 14.71 35.14
CA GLN A 34 -13.02 15.50 35.59
C GLN A 34 -14.22 14.61 35.97
N LEU A 35 -14.52 13.58 35.16
CA LEU A 35 -15.59 12.65 35.46
C LEU A 35 -15.33 11.88 36.75
N ASN A 36 -14.10 11.39 36.93
CA ASN A 36 -13.68 10.68 38.15
C ASN A 36 -13.81 11.56 39.40
N GLN A 37 -13.46 12.85 39.31
CA GLN A 37 -13.65 13.79 40.42
C GLN A 37 -15.13 13.99 40.76
N ILE A 38 -16.00 14.12 39.74
CA ILE A 38 -17.45 14.23 39.93
C ILE A 38 -18.01 12.97 40.59
N ASP A 39 -17.57 11.78 40.15
CA ASP A 39 -18.02 10.51 40.71
C ASP A 39 -17.53 10.27 42.13
N GLN A 40 -16.30 10.68 42.47
CA GLN A 40 -15.78 10.62 43.83
C GLN A 40 -16.49 11.58 44.79
N ALA A 41 -16.94 12.73 44.30
CA ALA A 41 -17.68 13.71 45.08
C ALA A 41 -19.17 13.33 45.28
N GLU A 42 -19.67 12.36 44.52
CA GLU A 42 -21.08 11.94 44.55
C GLU A 42 -21.40 11.16 45.83
N LYS A 43 -22.37 11.67 46.60
CA LYS A 43 -22.79 11.05 47.87
C LYS A 43 -23.91 10.03 47.66
N SER A 44 -24.68 10.16 46.59
CA SER A 44 -25.81 9.29 46.29
C SER A 44 -25.36 8.09 45.48
N ALA A 45 -25.25 6.92 46.12
CA ALA A 45 -24.97 5.67 45.43
C ALA A 45 -26.01 5.36 44.32
N LEU A 46 -27.26 5.83 44.48
CA LEU A 46 -28.30 5.66 43.47
C LEU A 46 -27.99 6.43 42.17
N PHE A 47 -27.39 7.62 42.27
CA PHE A 47 -27.05 8.43 41.09
C PHE A 47 -25.89 7.81 40.30
N LEU A 48 -24.92 7.21 40.98
CA LEU A 48 -23.84 6.45 40.36
C LEU A 48 -24.35 5.14 39.71
N ALA A 49 -25.30 4.46 40.35
CA ALA A 49 -25.77 3.16 39.92
C ALA A 49 -26.84 3.22 38.80
N SER A 50 -27.56 4.33 38.66
CA SER A 50 -28.67 4.45 37.70
C SER A 50 -28.63 5.76 36.95
N ARG A 51 -28.26 5.69 35.66
CA ARG A 51 -28.32 6.83 34.74
C ARG A 51 -29.72 7.46 34.64
N ARG A 52 -30.79 6.69 34.82
CA ARG A 52 -32.18 7.21 34.77
C ARG A 52 -32.51 8.07 35.99
N GLU A 53 -31.92 7.73 37.13
CA GLU A 53 -32.12 8.43 38.40
C GLU A 53 -31.02 9.47 38.66
N ASP A 54 -29.98 9.51 37.82
CA ASP A 54 -28.87 10.45 37.92
C ASP A 54 -29.33 11.88 37.62
N ARG A 55 -29.23 12.75 38.63
CA ARG A 55 -29.59 14.17 38.55
C ARG A 55 -28.37 15.08 38.46
N ASN A 56 -27.17 14.53 38.37
CA ASN A 56 -25.93 15.31 38.29
C ASN A 56 -25.76 15.87 36.86
N SER A 57 -26.07 17.15 36.70
CA SER A 57 -25.96 17.84 35.41
C SER A 57 -24.54 17.85 34.86
N ASP A 58 -23.55 17.98 35.75
CA ASP A 58 -22.14 18.12 35.38
C ASP A 58 -21.61 16.79 34.82
N ARG A 59 -21.95 15.67 35.48
CA ARG A 59 -21.67 14.32 34.97
C ARG A 59 -22.26 14.10 33.59
N SER A 60 -23.51 14.53 33.36
CA SER A 60 -24.17 14.41 32.05
C SER A 60 -23.46 15.22 30.96
N VAL A 61 -23.04 16.45 31.28
CA VAL A 61 -22.28 17.32 30.36
C VAL A 61 -20.92 16.71 30.03
N ILE A 62 -20.13 16.30 31.02
CA ILE A 62 -18.81 15.68 30.81
C ILE A 62 -18.95 14.37 30.03
N THR A 63 -19.91 13.52 30.37
CA THR A 63 -20.19 12.28 29.63
C THR A 63 -20.51 12.56 28.16
N THR A 64 -21.21 13.65 27.87
CA THR A 64 -21.56 14.03 26.49
C THR A 64 -20.33 14.52 25.71
N LYS A 65 -19.47 15.33 26.34
CA LYS A 65 -18.18 15.74 25.77
C LYS A 65 -17.27 14.53 25.51
N LEU A 66 -17.16 13.63 26.49
CA LEU A 66 -16.35 12.42 26.39
C LEU A 66 -16.78 11.55 25.21
N ARG A 67 -18.10 11.37 25.00
CA ARG A 67 -18.62 10.65 23.83
C ARG A 67 -18.21 11.30 22.50
N SER A 68 -18.26 12.62 22.42
CA SER A 68 -17.86 13.36 21.22
C SER A 68 -16.35 13.25 20.97
N ALA A 69 -15.54 13.39 22.03
CA ALA A 69 -14.09 13.29 21.95
C ALA A 69 -13.63 11.88 21.55
N LEU A 70 -14.21 10.84 22.16
CA LEU A 70 -13.97 9.44 21.80
C LEU A 70 -14.33 9.15 20.33
N SER A 71 -15.50 9.61 19.86
CA SER A 71 -15.89 9.44 18.46
C SER A 71 -14.88 10.10 17.50
N THR A 72 -14.42 11.30 17.84
CA THR A 72 -13.41 12.03 17.04
C THR A 72 -12.07 11.29 17.03
N TYR A 73 -11.67 10.76 18.18
CA TYR A 73 -10.44 9.98 18.32
C TYR A 73 -10.49 8.70 17.48
N ASP A 74 -11.61 7.97 17.52
CA ASP A 74 -11.80 6.74 16.74
C ASP A 74 -11.75 7.02 15.23
N GLU A 75 -12.41 8.09 14.76
CA GLU A 75 -12.35 8.53 13.36
C GLU A 75 -10.92 8.90 12.93
N LEU A 76 -10.17 9.61 13.78
CA LEU A 76 -8.77 9.95 13.53
C LEU A 76 -7.88 8.70 13.49
N LEU A 77 -8.10 7.74 14.38
CA LEU A 77 -7.37 6.48 14.42
C LEU A 77 -7.62 5.66 13.15
N GLU A 78 -8.88 5.46 12.78
CA GLU A 78 -9.26 4.70 11.60
C GLU A 78 -8.71 5.36 10.33
N GLY A 79 -8.85 6.69 10.22
CA GLY A 79 -8.29 7.46 9.13
C GLY A 79 -6.76 7.35 9.05
N SER A 80 -6.07 7.31 10.21
CA SER A 80 -4.61 7.20 10.27
C SER A 80 -4.14 5.80 9.94
N GLN A 81 -4.83 4.76 10.42
CA GLN A 81 -4.58 3.37 10.05
C GLN A 81 -4.76 3.17 8.53
N ARG A 82 -5.85 3.69 7.95
CA ARG A 82 -6.06 3.67 6.49
C ARG A 82 -4.94 4.39 5.76
N SER A 83 -4.50 5.54 6.26
CA SER A 83 -3.38 6.30 5.70
C SER A 83 -2.09 5.48 5.68
N LEU A 84 -1.78 4.73 6.75
CA LEU A 84 -0.58 3.89 6.85
C LEU A 84 -0.58 2.70 5.87
N LYS A 85 -1.75 2.21 5.45
CA LYS A 85 -1.85 1.11 4.47
C LYS A 85 -1.43 1.52 3.06
N TYR A 86 -1.45 2.80 2.72
CA TYR A 86 -1.00 3.26 1.41
C TYR A 86 0.51 3.20 1.28
N GLU A 87 1.00 2.81 0.11
CA GLU A 87 2.42 2.73 -0.18
C GLU A 87 3.01 4.10 -0.53
N SER A 88 4.32 4.23 -0.36
CA SER A 88 5.06 5.39 -0.84
C SER A 88 5.18 5.36 -2.37
N PRO A 89 5.00 6.49 -3.07
CA PRO A 89 5.09 6.53 -4.52
C PRO A 89 6.53 6.32 -5.00
N HIS A 90 6.68 5.77 -6.21
CA HIS A 90 8.00 5.62 -6.82
C HIS A 90 8.59 6.97 -7.22
N GLU A 91 9.88 7.19 -6.94
CA GLU A 91 10.59 8.46 -7.20
C GLU A 91 10.47 8.92 -8.66
N THR A 92 10.46 7.98 -9.62
CA THR A 92 10.28 8.30 -11.04
C THR A 92 8.93 8.94 -11.31
N TYR A 93 7.84 8.45 -10.71
CA TYR A 93 6.52 9.04 -10.90
C TYR A 93 6.40 10.40 -10.20
N VAL A 94 7.00 10.55 -9.02
CA VAL A 94 7.10 11.84 -8.33
C VAL A 94 7.84 12.85 -9.22
N SER A 95 9.01 12.48 -9.75
CA SER A 95 9.83 13.34 -10.61
C SER A 95 9.11 13.69 -11.92
N SER A 96 8.42 12.74 -12.54
CA SER A 96 7.62 12.97 -13.75
C SER A 96 6.45 13.91 -13.46
N LEU A 97 5.76 13.74 -12.34
CA LEU A 97 4.69 14.64 -11.91
C LEU A 97 5.22 16.06 -11.64
N GLN A 98 6.35 16.19 -10.95
CA GLN A 98 7.02 17.48 -10.73
C GLN A 98 7.38 18.18 -12.04
N ARG A 99 7.98 17.46 -13.00
CA ARG A 99 8.32 18.01 -14.32
C ARG A 99 7.07 18.46 -15.06
N TRP A 100 6.04 17.62 -15.08
CA TRP A 100 4.77 17.95 -15.73
C TRP A 100 4.14 19.21 -15.15
N LEU A 101 4.03 19.31 -13.83
CA LEU A 101 3.49 20.48 -13.13
C LEU A 101 4.31 21.74 -13.41
N SER A 102 5.64 21.62 -13.48
CA SER A 102 6.52 22.74 -13.79
C SER A 102 6.40 23.21 -15.25
N GLY A 103 6.14 22.30 -16.19
CA GLY A 103 6.00 22.61 -17.62
C GLY A 103 4.62 23.12 -18.00
N ASN A 104 3.56 22.61 -17.36
CA ASN A 104 2.16 22.91 -17.72
C ASN A 104 1.55 24.04 -16.87
N SER A 105 2.25 24.54 -15.84
CA SER A 105 1.87 25.68 -14.98
C SER A 105 0.39 25.69 -14.54
N CYS A 106 -0.18 24.52 -14.31
CA CYS A 106 -1.61 24.35 -14.01
C CYS A 106 -1.94 24.53 -12.52
N ILE A 107 -0.92 24.49 -11.65
CA ILE A 107 -1.02 24.61 -10.18
C ILE A 107 0.10 25.53 -9.71
N ALA A 108 -0.17 26.35 -8.68
CA ALA A 108 0.82 27.29 -8.18
C ALA A 108 2.05 26.57 -7.61
N ARG A 109 3.24 27.14 -7.79
CA ARG A 109 4.50 26.55 -7.29
C ARG A 109 4.53 26.37 -5.77
N SER A 110 3.77 27.17 -5.03
CA SER A 110 3.57 27.03 -3.58
C SER A 110 2.81 25.75 -3.23
N GLU A 111 1.81 25.41 -4.03
CA GLU A 111 0.93 24.26 -3.84
C GLU A 111 1.60 22.95 -4.25
N THR A 112 2.61 22.97 -5.12
CA THR A 112 3.37 21.77 -5.54
C THR A 112 4.58 21.45 -4.66
N LYS A 113 4.87 22.29 -3.65
CA LYS A 113 6.02 22.11 -2.74
C LYS A 113 6.00 20.77 -2.00
N PHE A 114 4.81 20.22 -1.76
CA PHE A 114 4.69 18.94 -1.04
C PHE A 114 5.41 17.79 -1.74
N LEU A 115 5.51 17.81 -3.08
CA LEU A 115 6.19 16.76 -3.84
C LEU A 115 7.69 16.66 -3.53
N LYS A 116 8.27 17.66 -2.83
CA LYS A 116 9.67 17.64 -2.41
C LYS A 116 9.90 16.82 -1.15
N ASN A 117 8.86 16.57 -0.34
CA ASN A 117 8.97 15.82 0.90
C ASN A 117 8.63 14.35 0.65
N SER A 118 9.61 13.54 0.25
CA SER A 118 9.43 12.11 -0.09
C SER A 118 8.81 11.29 1.03
N ASP A 119 9.13 11.62 2.27
CA ASP A 119 8.80 10.81 3.44
C ASP A 119 7.32 10.93 3.84
N ASP A 120 6.67 12.00 3.41
CA ASP A 120 5.26 12.29 3.68
C ASP A 120 4.36 12.06 2.46
N LEU A 121 4.82 11.32 1.43
CA LEU A 121 4.01 11.00 0.26
C LEU A 121 3.34 9.62 0.37
N LEU A 122 2.18 9.51 -0.27
CA LEU A 122 1.47 8.26 -0.50
C LEU A 122 0.96 8.17 -1.94
N SER A 123 0.73 6.94 -2.40
CA SER A 123 0.06 6.62 -3.67
C SER A 123 -1.32 6.00 -3.37
N LEU A 124 -2.39 6.55 -3.95
CA LEU A 124 -3.73 5.96 -3.80
C LEU A 124 -3.90 4.66 -4.57
N CYS A 125 -3.11 4.47 -5.62
CA CYS A 125 -3.11 3.23 -6.37
C CYS A 125 -2.00 2.32 -5.81
N PRO A 126 -2.37 1.17 -5.19
CA PRO A 126 -1.38 0.22 -4.71
C PRO A 126 -0.55 -0.28 -5.88
N ARG A 127 0.74 -0.48 -5.61
CA ARG A 127 1.64 -1.16 -6.53
C ARG A 127 1.13 -2.59 -6.66
N GLU A 128 1.01 -3.08 -7.89
CA GLU A 128 1.01 -4.53 -8.09
C GLU A 128 2.40 -4.96 -7.66
N ASP A 129 2.55 -5.52 -6.46
CA ASP A 129 3.85 -5.95 -5.94
C ASP A 129 3.96 -7.46 -6.08
N GLY A 130 4.68 -7.88 -7.14
CA GLY A 130 4.99 -9.27 -7.39
C GLY A 130 6.09 -9.44 -8.43
N ILE A 131 6.53 -10.68 -8.66
CA ILE A 131 7.51 -11.00 -9.72
C ILE A 131 7.07 -10.47 -11.08
N VAL A 132 5.75 -10.38 -11.33
CA VAL A 132 5.20 -9.73 -12.52
C VAL A 132 5.64 -8.28 -12.59
N ALA A 133 5.52 -7.49 -11.51
CA ALA A 133 5.94 -6.09 -11.49
C ALA A 133 7.46 -5.90 -11.53
N TRP A 134 8.22 -6.80 -10.90
CA TRP A 134 9.69 -6.81 -11.01
C TRP A 134 10.13 -7.14 -12.44
N LEU A 135 9.52 -8.15 -13.08
CA LEU A 135 9.76 -8.54 -14.48
C LEU A 135 9.30 -7.44 -15.42
N GLU A 136 8.16 -6.81 -15.15
CA GLU A 136 7.65 -5.69 -15.94
C GLU A 136 8.68 -4.55 -15.96
N ARG A 137 9.22 -4.18 -14.79
CA ARG A 137 10.15 -3.05 -14.68
C ARG A 137 11.57 -3.36 -15.14
N ASN A 138 12.09 -4.57 -14.90
CA ASN A 138 13.48 -4.91 -15.21
C ASN A 138 13.67 -5.53 -16.59
N VAL A 139 12.70 -6.33 -17.02
CA VAL A 139 12.80 -7.13 -18.26
C VAL A 139 11.87 -6.56 -19.31
N CYS A 140 10.57 -6.39 -19.03
CA CYS A 140 9.62 -5.94 -20.04
C CYS A 140 9.88 -4.50 -20.46
N ASP A 141 10.12 -3.55 -19.56
CA ASP A 141 10.44 -2.16 -19.92
C ASP A 141 11.72 -2.07 -20.75
N LYS A 142 12.76 -2.85 -20.42
CA LYS A 142 14.00 -2.89 -21.21
C LYS A 142 13.79 -3.57 -22.57
N VAL A 143 13.04 -4.66 -22.62
CA VAL A 143 12.75 -5.41 -23.85
C VAL A 143 11.85 -4.59 -24.77
N VAL A 144 10.76 -4.02 -24.26
CA VAL A 144 9.84 -3.14 -25.00
C VAL A 144 10.59 -1.91 -25.50
N ARG A 145 11.43 -1.25 -24.69
CA ARG A 145 12.24 -0.12 -25.13
C ARG A 145 13.29 -0.49 -26.20
N ARG A 146 13.76 -1.75 -26.21
CA ARG A 146 14.74 -2.26 -27.17
C ARG A 146 14.10 -2.77 -28.47
N PHE A 147 12.91 -3.35 -28.39
CA PHE A 147 12.19 -3.94 -29.53
C PHE A 147 11.24 -2.95 -30.19
N SER A 148 10.63 -2.04 -29.42
CA SER A 148 9.71 -1.04 -29.92
C SER A 148 10.42 0.30 -30.10
N ARG A 149 10.98 0.51 -31.30
CA ARG A 149 11.38 1.86 -31.78
C ARG A 149 10.18 2.77 -32.04
N SER A 150 8.96 2.24 -31.96
CA SER A 150 7.69 2.89 -32.21
C SER A 150 6.70 2.54 -31.10
N SER A 151 7.09 2.73 -29.84
CA SER A 151 6.13 2.59 -28.75
C SER A 151 5.25 3.83 -28.75
N GLU A 152 3.95 3.66 -28.97
CA GLU A 152 2.94 4.70 -28.78
C GLU A 152 3.14 5.32 -27.40
N ASN A 153 3.62 6.56 -27.38
CA ASN A 153 3.58 7.38 -26.19
C ASN A 153 2.11 7.64 -25.90
N ILE A 154 1.56 7.04 -24.83
CA ILE A 154 0.20 7.35 -24.37
C ILE A 154 0.09 8.83 -23.92
N SER A 155 1.24 9.49 -23.71
CA SER A 155 1.31 10.92 -23.46
C SER A 155 1.90 11.68 -24.65
N ASN A 156 1.17 12.68 -25.12
CA ASN A 156 1.66 13.67 -26.09
C ASN A 156 2.62 14.71 -25.48
N ASP A 157 2.95 14.62 -24.18
CA ASP A 157 3.82 15.59 -23.49
C ASP A 157 5.30 15.14 -23.53
N PRO A 158 6.23 15.93 -24.09
CA PRO A 158 7.65 15.61 -24.16
C PRO A 158 8.34 15.50 -22.78
N HIS A 159 7.71 15.95 -21.69
CA HIS A 159 8.30 15.98 -20.36
C HIS A 159 8.00 14.73 -19.51
N VAL A 160 7.14 13.81 -19.99
CA VAL A 160 6.74 12.63 -19.21
C VAL A 160 6.59 11.37 -20.06
N GLN A 161 7.35 10.34 -19.70
CA GLN A 161 7.24 8.99 -20.26
C GLN A 161 6.35 8.13 -19.35
N ILE A 162 5.17 7.74 -19.85
CA ILE A 162 4.27 6.78 -19.19
C ILE A 162 4.15 5.56 -20.09
N PHE A 163 4.51 4.40 -19.57
CA PHE A 163 4.33 3.13 -20.27
C PHE A 163 2.94 2.55 -20.02
N SER A 164 2.34 1.95 -21.05
CA SER A 164 1.03 1.31 -20.99
C SER A 164 1.05 0.06 -20.10
N ARG A 165 0.34 0.11 -18.97
CA ARG A 165 0.15 -1.02 -18.04
C ARG A 165 -0.44 -2.26 -18.72
N SER A 166 -1.25 -2.09 -19.77
CA SER A 166 -1.90 -3.20 -20.48
C SER A 166 -0.99 -3.99 -21.42
N SER A 167 0.11 -3.35 -21.86
CA SER A 167 1.09 -3.97 -22.77
C SER A 167 2.18 -4.69 -21.97
N THR A 168 2.64 -4.11 -20.87
CA THR A 168 3.61 -4.75 -19.95
C THR A 168 3.03 -6.03 -19.33
N MET A 169 1.77 -6.02 -18.90
CA MET A 169 1.13 -7.21 -18.32
C MET A 169 0.94 -8.35 -19.34
N ARG A 170 0.69 -8.03 -20.62
CA ARG A 170 0.65 -9.04 -21.70
C ARG A 170 2.03 -9.63 -21.97
N VAL A 171 3.07 -8.80 -22.00
CA VAL A 171 4.45 -9.24 -22.24
C VAL A 171 4.98 -10.08 -21.06
N ALA A 172 4.72 -9.68 -19.82
CA ALA A 172 5.12 -10.44 -18.64
C ALA A 172 4.48 -11.84 -18.62
N ARG A 173 3.19 -11.95 -18.96
CA ARG A 173 2.50 -13.24 -19.10
C ARG A 173 3.06 -14.07 -20.26
N ALA A 174 3.40 -13.45 -21.38
CA ALA A 174 4.00 -14.11 -22.53
C ALA A 174 5.43 -14.63 -22.26
N ILE A 175 6.16 -14.07 -21.29
CA ILE A 175 7.48 -14.54 -20.85
C ILE A 175 7.34 -15.63 -19.78
N LEU A 176 6.44 -15.43 -18.82
CA LEU A 176 6.30 -16.34 -17.67
C LEU A 176 5.69 -17.69 -18.06
N SER A 177 4.71 -17.70 -18.97
CA SER A 177 4.07 -18.92 -19.46
C SER A 177 5.05 -19.93 -20.08
N PRO A 178 5.89 -19.57 -21.07
CA PRO A 178 6.85 -20.49 -21.64
C PRO A 178 7.97 -20.86 -20.66
N LEU A 179 8.36 -19.97 -19.74
CA LEU A 179 9.34 -20.29 -18.71
C LEU A 179 8.87 -21.44 -17.81
N ILE A 180 7.61 -21.41 -17.36
CA ILE A 180 7.02 -22.49 -16.55
C ILE A 180 6.96 -23.80 -17.34
N VAL A 181 6.55 -23.74 -18.61
CA VAL A 181 6.49 -24.91 -19.50
C VAL A 181 7.88 -25.51 -19.70
N PHE A 182 8.91 -24.68 -19.92
CA PHE A 182 10.29 -25.13 -20.06
C PHE A 182 10.80 -25.79 -18.77
N LEU A 183 10.53 -25.19 -17.61
CA LEU A 183 10.97 -25.71 -16.32
C LEU A 183 10.30 -27.05 -15.95
N LEU A 184 9.10 -27.32 -16.49
CA LEU A 184 8.39 -28.60 -16.35
C LEU A 184 8.82 -29.67 -17.37
N LEU A 185 9.08 -29.29 -18.62
CA LEU A 185 9.35 -30.25 -19.70
C LEU A 185 10.84 -30.58 -19.88
N ALA A 186 11.74 -29.61 -19.69
CA ALA A 186 13.18 -29.82 -19.83
C ALA A 186 13.73 -30.99 -18.97
N PRO A 187 13.33 -31.15 -17.70
CA PRO A 187 13.85 -32.21 -16.84
C PRO A 187 13.40 -33.60 -17.31
N VAL A 188 12.17 -33.70 -17.84
CA VAL A 188 11.61 -34.94 -18.39
C VAL A 188 12.37 -35.36 -19.65
N VAL A 189 12.65 -34.40 -20.54
CA VAL A 189 13.41 -34.65 -21.77
C VAL A 189 14.86 -35.05 -21.46
N ILE A 190 15.53 -34.35 -20.54
CA ILE A 190 16.92 -34.65 -20.14
C ILE A 190 17.00 -36.04 -19.49
N CYS A 191 16.04 -36.40 -18.64
CA CYS A 191 15.99 -37.73 -18.02
C CYS A 191 15.69 -38.86 -19.01
N ASN A 192 15.19 -38.55 -20.20
CA ASN A 192 14.96 -39.52 -21.28
C ASN A 192 16.22 -39.76 -22.14
N MET A 193 17.20 -38.86 -22.09
CA MET A 193 18.46 -38.98 -22.84
C MET A 193 19.60 -39.61 -22.05
N ILE A 194 19.39 -39.89 -20.75
CA ILE A 194 20.43 -40.40 -19.85
C ILE A 194 20.06 -41.82 -19.44
N ASP A 195 20.93 -42.79 -19.75
CA ASP A 195 20.70 -44.20 -19.41
C ASP A 195 21.02 -44.54 -17.94
N SER A 196 21.84 -43.72 -17.27
CA SER A 196 22.24 -44.00 -15.88
C SER A 196 21.14 -43.66 -14.87
N GLN A 197 20.62 -44.68 -14.19
CA GLN A 197 19.59 -44.58 -13.15
C GLN A 197 19.90 -43.60 -11.99
N PRO A 198 21.11 -43.55 -11.41
CA PRO A 198 21.39 -42.59 -10.33
C PRO A 198 21.43 -41.13 -10.81
N ALA A 199 21.91 -40.87 -12.03
CA ALA A 199 21.94 -39.50 -12.56
C ALA A 199 20.53 -38.97 -12.89
N ARG A 200 19.63 -39.84 -13.39
CA ARG A 200 18.22 -39.48 -13.60
C ARG A 200 17.55 -39.04 -12.30
N LEU A 201 17.77 -39.79 -11.21
CA LEU A 201 17.23 -39.43 -9.89
C LEU A 201 17.79 -38.10 -9.38
N ALA A 202 19.10 -37.88 -9.51
CA ALA A 202 19.73 -36.62 -9.10
C ALA A 202 19.16 -35.40 -9.87
N ILE A 203 19.00 -35.53 -11.19
CA ILE A 203 18.45 -34.46 -12.03
C ILE A 203 16.98 -34.18 -11.68
N MET A 204 16.17 -35.20 -11.44
CA MET A 204 14.78 -35.02 -11.00
C MET A 204 14.69 -34.29 -9.66
N ILE A 205 15.54 -34.63 -8.69
CA ILE A 205 15.56 -33.97 -7.37
C ILE A 205 15.95 -32.49 -7.52
N ILE A 206 17.06 -32.20 -8.22
CA ILE A 206 17.54 -30.83 -8.42
C ILE A 206 16.49 -30.00 -9.16
N SER A 207 15.87 -30.56 -10.21
CA SER A 207 14.88 -29.83 -10.97
C SER A 207 13.57 -29.62 -10.21
N THR A 208 13.14 -30.59 -9.42
CA THR A 208 11.94 -30.44 -8.57
C THR A 208 12.20 -29.40 -7.49
N ALA A 209 13.39 -29.38 -6.88
CA ALA A 209 13.78 -28.36 -5.93
C ALA A 209 13.85 -26.96 -6.58
N ALA A 210 14.41 -26.84 -7.79
CA ALA A 210 14.42 -25.59 -8.55
C ALA A 210 13.00 -25.12 -8.92
N PHE A 211 12.11 -26.05 -9.30
CA PHE A 211 10.70 -25.76 -9.57
C PHE A 211 9.99 -25.27 -8.32
N VAL A 212 10.13 -25.97 -7.20
CA VAL A 212 9.52 -25.57 -5.92
C VAL A 212 10.09 -24.24 -5.44
N CYS A 213 11.38 -23.98 -5.62
CA CYS A 213 11.99 -22.68 -5.30
C CYS A 213 11.42 -21.56 -6.18
N CYS A 214 11.36 -21.76 -7.50
CA CYS A 214 10.77 -20.80 -8.44
C CYS A 214 9.29 -20.54 -8.13
N MET A 215 8.52 -21.62 -7.92
CA MET A 215 7.11 -21.54 -7.52
C MET A 215 6.94 -20.90 -6.15
N SER A 216 7.81 -21.13 -5.18
CA SER A 216 7.77 -20.50 -3.87
C SER A 216 8.05 -19.00 -3.98
N LEU A 217 9.01 -18.57 -4.80
CA LEU A 217 9.25 -17.15 -5.07
C LEU A 217 8.06 -16.49 -5.80
N LEU A 218 7.45 -17.20 -6.77
CA LEU A 218 6.25 -16.76 -7.49
C LEU A 218 5.00 -16.73 -6.60
N THR A 219 4.89 -17.68 -5.68
CA THR A 219 3.73 -17.85 -4.81
C THR A 219 3.83 -16.97 -3.58
N ASN A 220 5.03 -16.71 -3.02
CA ASN A 220 5.23 -15.74 -1.93
C ASN A 220 4.73 -14.34 -2.34
N ALA A 221 4.84 -13.95 -3.60
CA ALA A 221 4.19 -12.72 -4.09
C ALA A 221 2.66 -12.76 -3.91
N LYS A 222 2.01 -13.91 -4.12
CA LYS A 222 0.55 -14.10 -3.90
C LYS A 222 0.18 -14.39 -2.44
N THR A 223 1.05 -15.05 -1.68
CA THR A 223 0.77 -15.45 -0.29
C THR A 223 1.01 -14.31 0.69
N VAL A 224 1.96 -13.41 0.42
CA VAL A 224 2.10 -12.16 1.16
C VAL A 224 0.87 -11.26 0.94
N GLU A 225 0.35 -11.18 -0.29
CA GLU A 225 -0.91 -10.47 -0.59
C GLU A 225 -2.13 -11.12 0.10
N LEU A 226 -2.25 -12.46 0.10
CA LEU A 226 -3.35 -13.19 0.76
C LEU A 226 -3.25 -13.19 2.29
N ALA A 227 -2.05 -13.25 2.87
CA ALA A 227 -1.85 -13.18 4.31
C ALA A 227 -2.16 -11.77 4.86
N VAL A 228 -1.85 -10.72 4.09
CA VAL A 228 -2.24 -9.34 4.42
C VAL A 228 -3.74 -9.10 4.20
N ALA A 229 -4.35 -9.74 3.19
CA ALA A 229 -5.80 -9.66 2.95
C ALA A 229 -6.65 -10.51 3.90
N GLY A 230 -6.08 -11.55 4.54
CA GLY A 230 -6.76 -12.42 5.51
C GLY A 230 -6.57 -12.00 6.98
N ALA A 231 -5.76 -10.97 7.25
CA ALA A 231 -5.56 -10.40 8.58
C ALA A 231 -6.50 -9.21 8.88
N THR A 232 -7.54 -9.02 8.06
CA THR A 232 -8.70 -8.16 8.32
C THR A 232 -9.96 -9.00 8.32
#